data_AF-A0A1I3KL79-F1
#
_entry.id   AF-A0A1I3KL79-F1
#
_cell.length_a   1.000
_cell.length_b   1.000
_cell.length_c   1.000
_cell.angle_alpha   90.00
_cell.angle_beta   90.00
_cell.angle_gamma   90.00
#
_symmetry.space_group_name_H-M   'P 1'
#
loop_
_entity.id
_entity.type
_entity.pdbx_description
1 polymer ?
#
loop_
_entity_poly.entity_id
_entity_poly.type
_entity_poly.pdbx_seq_one_letter_code
_entity_poly.pdbx_strand_id
1 'polypeptide(L)'
;MNASLLSDDNPSIGVYTRSIGSGAEWWRVSLSERAFMYRIEHGRDDGSVDIDTVVDQENLDAKLQKWHREGYLSETEREQLAAAPQASADFMADLARASNAFAQSTVRTATSRSTAQVVTIGRIDVPLGTPNPLVPAVNPAWLFTERFNDIVEDIVENRRVMLIGHTGSGKTSLIEQIAARAQYGVLRSNMNGQTTVGDFVGFWTVKGGETVWVDGVLPAAMREGRWLIVDEVDFAEPAILAVLTAVLEPGGRLLLKEKGNDIVEPHPSFRLFATANAVGAMSQFRHLYQGANLMNEAFLDRWRVYLIDYLSPDEEAEVLMRTLAPHLSQTMAHTLAAIAADCRAAFAREDLASAFSTRRLLDWAQLMLRTGDPERAAGPAIYAKVSPEDAALIRSIIRHYIATQA
;
A
#
# COMPACT_ATOMS: atom_id res chain seq x y z
N MET A 1 -0.88 -26.69 52.92
CA MET A 1 -1.90 -27.73 52.73
C MET A 1 -3.18 -27.06 52.26
N ASN A 2 -3.47 -27.19 50.97
CA ASN A 2 -4.81 -27.44 50.42
C ASN A 2 -4.54 -28.09 49.07
N ALA A 3 -4.42 -29.41 49.09
CA ALA A 3 -4.31 -30.23 47.90
C ALA A 3 -5.68 -30.24 47.24
N SER A 4 -5.84 -29.51 46.13
CA SER A 4 -6.83 -29.91 45.14
C SER A 4 -6.22 -31.10 44.41
N LEU A 5 -6.73 -32.30 44.72
CA LEU A 5 -6.56 -33.45 43.83
C LEU A 5 -7.02 -33.00 42.44
N LEU A 6 -6.25 -33.32 41.40
CA LEU A 6 -6.68 -33.09 40.02
C LEU A 6 -8.03 -33.82 39.84
N SER A 7 -9.11 -33.08 39.62
CA SER A 7 -10.43 -33.63 39.32
C SER A 7 -10.57 -33.85 37.81
N ASP A 8 -11.44 -34.77 37.40
CA ASP A 8 -11.84 -34.95 35.99
C ASP A 8 -12.49 -33.68 35.39
N ASP A 9 -12.79 -32.66 36.22
CA ASP A 9 -13.32 -31.35 35.81
C ASP A 9 -12.22 -30.36 35.34
N ASN A 10 -10.96 -30.79 35.14
CA ASN A 10 -9.96 -29.91 34.55
C ASN A 10 -10.32 -29.63 33.07
N PRO A 11 -10.55 -28.36 32.66
CA PRO A 11 -10.95 -28.03 31.29
C PRO A 11 -9.92 -28.44 30.23
N SER A 12 -8.67 -28.69 30.63
CA SER A 12 -7.61 -29.16 29.74
C SER A 12 -7.72 -30.65 29.38
N ILE A 13 -8.45 -31.45 30.16
CA ILE A 13 -8.69 -32.88 29.91
C ILE A 13 -9.77 -33.03 28.84
N GLY A 14 -9.49 -33.83 27.82
CA GLY A 14 -10.42 -34.01 26.71
C GLY A 14 -9.74 -34.44 25.43
N VAL A 15 -10.53 -34.52 24.36
CA VAL A 15 -10.06 -34.87 23.02
C VAL A 15 -10.10 -33.62 22.15
N TYR A 16 -8.97 -33.30 21.54
CA TYR A 16 -8.79 -32.20 20.60
C TYR A 16 -8.60 -32.80 19.23
N THR A 17 -9.42 -32.42 18.25
CA THR A 17 -9.30 -32.99 16.89
C THR A 17 -9.19 -31.91 15.84
N ARG A 18 -8.60 -32.30 14.71
CA ARG A 18 -8.42 -31.46 13.53
C ARG A 18 -8.77 -32.27 12.30
N SER A 19 -9.58 -31.70 11.40
CA SER A 19 -9.85 -32.30 10.10
C SER A 19 -8.74 -31.95 9.11
N ILE A 20 -8.20 -32.96 8.41
CA ILE A 20 -7.16 -32.82 7.40
C ILE A 20 -7.63 -33.51 6.12
N GLY A 21 -8.11 -32.75 5.13
CA GLY A 21 -8.39 -33.22 3.77
C GLY A 21 -9.32 -34.45 3.66
N SER A 22 -8.79 -35.65 3.85
CA SER A 22 -9.47 -36.95 3.77
C SER A 22 -9.46 -37.78 5.06
N GLY A 23 -9.07 -37.21 6.22
CA GLY A 23 -9.14 -37.87 7.53
C GLY A 23 -9.09 -36.87 8.70
N ALA A 24 -9.15 -37.35 9.93
CA ALA A 24 -8.94 -36.55 11.14
C ALA A 24 -7.77 -37.08 11.98
N GLU A 25 -7.09 -36.15 12.63
CA GLU A 25 -6.08 -36.42 13.66
C GLU A 25 -6.63 -35.95 15.00
N TRP A 26 -6.26 -36.64 16.07
CA TRP A 26 -6.72 -36.34 17.43
C TRP A 26 -5.58 -36.38 18.43
N TRP A 27 -5.64 -35.47 19.39
CA TRP A 27 -4.89 -35.49 20.63
C TRP A 27 -5.84 -35.77 21.78
N ARG A 28 -5.51 -36.70 22.67
CA ARG A 28 -6.24 -36.95 23.91
C ARG A 28 -5.38 -36.57 25.10
N VAL A 29 -5.95 -35.82 26.03
CA VAL A 29 -5.36 -35.51 27.33
C VAL A 29 -6.15 -36.26 28.40
N SER A 30 -5.48 -37.04 29.24
CA SER A 30 -6.09 -37.77 30.35
C SER A 30 -5.20 -37.71 31.60
N LEU A 31 -5.74 -38.06 32.76
CA LEU A 31 -4.94 -38.15 34.00
C LEU A 31 -3.95 -39.31 33.92
N SER A 32 -2.70 -39.07 34.33
CA SER A 32 -1.71 -40.12 34.49
C SER A 32 -1.89 -40.84 35.84
N GLU A 33 -1.42 -42.07 35.94
CA GLU A 33 -1.28 -42.78 37.24
C GLU A 33 -0.27 -42.09 38.18
N ARG A 34 0.61 -41.24 37.64
CA ARG A 34 1.55 -40.43 38.42
C ARG A 34 0.86 -39.16 38.92
N ALA A 35 0.95 -38.91 40.21
CA ALA A 35 0.37 -37.71 40.82
C ALA A 35 0.88 -36.42 40.15
N PHE A 36 -0.06 -35.52 39.84
CA PHE A 36 0.19 -34.22 39.20
C PHE A 36 0.72 -34.26 37.76
N MET A 37 0.52 -35.37 37.06
CA MET A 37 0.94 -35.54 35.66
C MET A 37 -0.25 -35.90 34.76
N TYR A 38 -0.14 -35.54 33.49
CA TYR A 38 -1.13 -35.82 32.44
C TYR A 38 -0.54 -36.75 31.40
N ARG A 39 -1.33 -37.69 30.91
CA ARG A 39 -1.00 -38.49 29.73
C ARG A 39 -1.54 -37.77 28.50
N ILE A 40 -0.71 -37.65 27.46
CA ILE A 40 -1.10 -37.14 26.16
C ILE A 40 -0.89 -38.22 25.10
N GLU A 41 -1.92 -38.45 24.30
CA GLU A 41 -1.92 -39.42 23.21
C GLU A 41 -2.20 -38.70 21.89
N HIS A 42 -1.49 -39.05 20.82
CA HIS A 42 -1.78 -38.62 19.46
C HIS A 42 -2.16 -39.81 18.61
N GLY A 43 -3.26 -39.71 17.87
CA GLY A 43 -3.65 -40.74 16.94
C GLY A 43 -4.36 -40.21 15.72
N ARG A 44 -4.63 -41.14 14.81
CA ARG A 44 -5.34 -40.91 13.54
C ARG A 44 -6.67 -41.66 13.53
N ASP A 45 -7.52 -41.36 12.56
CA ASP A 45 -8.84 -41.98 12.39
C ASP A 45 -8.81 -43.51 12.18
N ASP A 46 -7.67 -44.08 11.78
CA ASP A 46 -7.49 -45.54 11.67
C ASP A 46 -7.28 -46.23 13.03
N GLY A 47 -7.25 -45.46 14.12
CA GLY A 47 -7.04 -45.94 15.48
C GLY A 47 -5.58 -46.15 15.85
N SER A 48 -4.61 -45.82 14.98
CA SER A 48 -3.19 -45.83 15.35
C SER A 48 -2.91 -44.74 16.38
N VAL A 49 -2.05 -45.05 17.36
CA VAL A 49 -1.52 -44.09 18.33
C VAL A 49 -0.03 -43.96 18.06
N ASP A 50 0.38 -42.79 17.58
CA ASP A 50 1.75 -42.54 17.15
C ASP A 50 2.60 -41.93 18.28
N ILE A 51 1.96 -41.28 19.26
CA ILE A 51 2.61 -40.66 20.41
C ILE A 51 1.80 -40.99 21.66
N ASP A 52 2.48 -41.43 22.71
CA ASP A 52 1.90 -41.69 24.02
C ASP A 52 2.95 -41.35 25.08
N THR A 53 2.72 -40.25 25.81
CA THR A 53 3.69 -39.75 26.79
C THR A 53 3.01 -39.09 27.97
N VAL A 54 3.78 -38.86 29.03
CA VAL A 54 3.30 -38.27 30.28
C VAL A 54 4.05 -36.97 30.55
N VAL A 55 3.30 -35.88 30.74
CA VAL A 55 3.79 -34.51 30.89
C VAL A 55 3.27 -33.87 32.18
N ASP A 56 3.98 -32.88 32.70
CA ASP A 56 3.47 -32.02 33.78
C ASP A 56 2.51 -30.94 33.23
N GLN A 57 1.92 -30.14 34.13
CA GLN A 57 0.98 -29.08 33.76
C GLN A 57 1.60 -28.01 32.84
N GLU A 58 2.83 -27.57 33.11
CA GLU A 58 3.48 -26.51 32.33
C GLU A 58 3.72 -26.95 30.88
N ASN A 59 4.17 -28.20 30.71
CA ASN A 59 4.32 -28.79 29.39
C ASN A 59 2.97 -29.02 28.69
N LEU A 60 1.93 -29.43 29.43
CA LEU A 60 0.58 -29.57 28.88
C LEU A 60 0.07 -28.22 28.34
N ASP A 61 0.20 -27.14 29.10
CA ASP A 61 -0.26 -25.80 28.69
C ASP A 61 0.46 -25.32 27.42
N ALA A 62 1.77 -25.54 27.34
CA ALA A 62 2.56 -25.23 26.14
C ALA A 62 2.13 -26.05 24.91
N LYS A 63 1.76 -27.33 25.11
CA LYS A 63 1.25 -28.21 24.05
C LYS A 63 -0.13 -27.76 23.57
N LEU A 64 -1.05 -27.44 24.48
CA LEU A 64 -2.38 -26.94 24.14
C LEU A 64 -2.30 -25.65 23.30
N GLN A 65 -1.47 -24.68 23.71
CA GLN A 65 -1.26 -23.47 22.90
C GLN A 65 -0.73 -23.77 21.50
N LYS A 66 0.17 -24.75 21.37
CA LYS A 66 0.68 -25.18 20.05
C LYS A 66 -0.43 -25.83 19.22
N TRP A 67 -1.20 -26.73 19.81
CA TRP A 67 -2.31 -27.43 19.16
C TRP A 67 -3.39 -26.48 18.67
N HIS A 68 -3.74 -25.46 19.45
CA HIS A 68 -4.68 -24.41 19.00
C HIS A 68 -4.18 -23.65 17.78
N ARG A 69 -2.88 -23.29 17.73
CA ARG A 69 -2.27 -22.67 16.54
C ARG A 69 -2.28 -23.60 15.33
N GLU A 70 -2.20 -24.90 15.55
CA GLU A 70 -2.28 -25.93 14.52
C GLU A 70 -3.73 -26.28 14.15
N GLY A 71 -4.74 -25.69 14.81
CA GLY A 71 -6.15 -25.86 14.50
C GLY A 71 -6.83 -27.07 15.18
N TYR A 72 -6.21 -27.64 16.20
CA TYR A 72 -6.85 -28.64 17.07
C TYR A 72 -7.75 -27.94 18.09
N LEU A 73 -9.00 -28.39 18.16
CA LEU A 73 -10.01 -27.82 19.06
C LEU A 73 -10.68 -28.94 19.84
N SER A 74 -10.99 -28.70 21.11
CA SER A 74 -11.89 -29.55 21.87
C SER A 74 -13.31 -29.49 21.31
N GLU A 75 -14.17 -30.41 21.73
CA GLU A 75 -15.59 -30.43 21.35
C GLU A 75 -16.30 -29.14 21.82
N THR A 76 -16.08 -28.74 23.07
CA THR A 76 -16.62 -27.51 23.67
C THR A 76 -16.18 -26.25 22.92
N GLU A 77 -14.90 -26.16 22.53
CA GLU A 77 -14.38 -25.01 21.77
C GLU A 77 -14.96 -24.97 20.36
N ARG A 78 -15.19 -26.12 19.74
CA ARG A 78 -15.85 -26.19 18.42
C ARG A 78 -17.31 -25.75 18.49
N GLU A 79 -18.04 -26.14 19.52
CA GLU A 79 -19.40 -25.68 19.75
C GLU A 79 -19.45 -24.16 19.98
N GLN A 80 -18.49 -23.60 20.72
CA GLN A 80 -18.35 -22.16 20.91
C GLN A 80 -17.96 -21.41 19.63
N LEU A 81 -17.07 -21.97 18.81
CA LEU A 81 -16.71 -21.41 17.49
C LEU A 81 -17.86 -21.51 16.48
N ALA A 82 -18.63 -22.60 16.51
CA ALA A 82 -19.85 -22.74 15.70
C ALA A 82 -20.95 -21.77 16.15
N ALA A 83 -20.95 -21.38 17.43
CA ALA A 83 -21.77 -20.31 17.98
C ALA A 83 -21.16 -18.89 17.79
N ALA A 84 -20.06 -18.73 17.04
CA ALA A 84 -19.57 -17.42 16.63
C ALA A 84 -20.71 -16.63 15.96
N PRO A 85 -20.84 -15.32 16.25
CA PRO A 85 -22.13 -14.66 16.12
C PRO A 85 -22.63 -14.61 14.67
N GLN A 86 -23.89 -15.00 14.47
CA GLN A 86 -24.69 -14.77 13.25
C GLN A 86 -24.57 -13.33 12.69
N ALA A 87 -24.13 -12.38 13.52
CA ALA A 87 -23.84 -10.99 13.19
C ALA A 87 -22.95 -10.78 11.95
N SER A 88 -22.09 -11.75 11.58
CA SER A 88 -21.25 -11.61 10.38
C SER A 88 -22.08 -11.61 9.07
N ALA A 89 -23.16 -12.40 9.00
CA ALA A 89 -24.01 -12.48 7.82
C ALA A 89 -24.94 -11.25 7.70
N ASP A 90 -25.48 -10.77 8.82
CA ASP A 90 -26.33 -9.59 8.86
C ASP A 90 -25.54 -8.30 8.62
N PHE A 91 -24.27 -8.23 9.04
CA PHE A 91 -23.43 -7.06 8.87
C PHE A 91 -23.29 -6.61 7.42
N MET A 92 -23.02 -7.54 6.49
CA MET A 92 -22.87 -7.17 5.07
C MET A 92 -24.19 -6.71 4.45
N ALA A 93 -25.31 -7.30 4.85
CA ALA A 93 -26.63 -6.89 4.41
C ALA A 93 -27.02 -5.51 4.96
N ASP A 94 -26.73 -5.24 6.23
CA ASP A 94 -26.92 -3.94 6.86
C ASP A 94 -26.00 -2.87 6.26
N LEU A 95 -24.73 -3.20 6.03
CA LEU A 95 -23.78 -2.32 5.37
C LEU A 95 -24.24 -1.95 3.96
N ALA A 96 -24.73 -2.92 3.18
CA ALA A 96 -25.26 -2.65 1.85
C ALA A 96 -26.48 -1.72 1.89
N ARG A 97 -27.40 -1.92 2.85
CA ARG A 97 -28.55 -1.03 3.07
C ARG A 97 -28.11 0.37 3.48
N ALA A 98 -27.22 0.48 4.47
CA ALA A 98 -26.71 1.74 4.99
C ALA A 98 -25.92 2.52 3.93
N SER A 99 -25.08 1.83 3.15
CA SER A 99 -24.32 2.41 2.03
C SER A 99 -25.23 2.98 0.96
N ASN A 100 -26.26 2.23 0.55
CA ASN A 100 -27.26 2.71 -0.42
C ASN A 100 -28.02 3.94 0.08
N ALA A 101 -28.43 3.93 1.35
CA ALA A 101 -29.09 5.08 1.97
C ALA A 101 -28.17 6.30 2.08
N PHE A 102 -26.90 6.09 2.46
CA PHE A 102 -25.88 7.14 2.54
C PHE A 102 -25.62 7.76 1.17
N ALA A 103 -25.37 6.94 0.13
CA ALA A 103 -25.16 7.40 -1.24
C ALA A 103 -26.33 8.26 -1.76
N GLN A 104 -27.59 7.84 -1.51
CA GLN A 104 -28.77 8.62 -1.89
C GLN A 104 -28.87 9.96 -1.16
N SER A 105 -28.40 10.04 0.09
CA SER A 105 -28.36 11.28 0.87
C SER A 105 -27.31 12.26 0.31
N THR A 106 -26.12 11.77 -0.03
CA THR A 106 -25.02 12.58 -0.56
C THR A 106 -25.36 13.21 -1.91
N VAL A 107 -26.04 12.47 -2.80
CA VAL A 107 -26.49 12.97 -4.12
C VAL A 107 -27.51 14.11 -3.99
N ARG A 108 -28.40 14.04 -2.98
CA ARG A 108 -29.38 15.12 -2.70
C ARG A 108 -28.73 16.40 -2.18
N THR A 109 -27.64 16.29 -1.43
CA THR A 109 -26.87 17.46 -0.95
C THR A 109 -26.02 18.07 -2.06
N ALA A 110 -25.48 17.25 -2.97
CA ALA A 110 -24.70 17.68 -4.13
C ALA A 110 -25.54 18.45 -5.16
N THR A 111 -26.80 18.03 -5.40
CA THR A 111 -27.74 18.75 -6.28
C THR A 111 -28.13 20.14 -5.76
N SER A 112 -27.87 20.45 -4.48
CA SER A 112 -28.03 21.79 -3.90
C SER A 112 -26.76 22.66 -3.99
N ARG A 113 -25.61 22.13 -4.46
CA ARG A 113 -24.33 22.84 -4.51
C ARG A 113 -23.83 23.00 -5.95
N SER A 114 -23.94 24.25 -6.42
CA SER A 114 -23.07 24.93 -7.39
C SER A 114 -23.15 24.55 -8.88
N THR A 115 -23.26 25.59 -9.69
CA THR A 115 -23.00 25.64 -11.15
C THR A 115 -21.52 25.42 -11.51
N ALA A 116 -20.74 24.75 -10.65
CA ALA A 116 -19.33 24.54 -10.85
C ALA A 116 -19.10 23.53 -11.98
N GLN A 117 -18.21 23.89 -12.91
CA GLN A 117 -17.79 22.96 -13.94
C GLN A 117 -16.97 21.82 -13.30
N VAL A 118 -17.24 20.60 -13.73
CA VAL A 118 -16.57 19.39 -13.26
C VAL A 118 -15.91 18.66 -14.43
N VAL A 119 -14.91 17.86 -14.13
CA VAL A 119 -14.34 16.85 -15.04
C VAL A 119 -14.52 15.47 -14.42
N THR A 120 -15.01 14.53 -15.20
CA THR A 120 -15.14 13.14 -14.74
C THR A 120 -13.81 12.42 -14.92
N ILE A 121 -13.27 11.86 -13.82
CA ILE A 121 -12.06 11.05 -13.80
C ILE A 121 -12.41 9.68 -13.23
N GLY A 122 -12.26 8.64 -14.04
CA GLY A 122 -12.83 7.32 -13.71
C GLY A 122 -14.34 7.41 -13.65
N ARG A 123 -14.90 7.26 -12.45
CA ARG A 123 -16.35 7.43 -12.17
C ARG A 123 -16.69 8.63 -11.27
N ILE A 124 -15.69 9.46 -10.94
CA ILE A 124 -15.85 10.53 -9.96
C ILE A 124 -15.81 11.89 -10.67
N ASP A 125 -16.75 12.76 -10.34
CA ASP A 125 -16.78 14.14 -10.79
C ASP A 125 -15.88 15.01 -9.90
N VAL A 126 -14.83 15.56 -10.51
CA VAL A 126 -13.84 16.42 -9.82
C VAL A 126 -14.11 17.87 -10.20
N PRO A 127 -14.31 18.78 -9.22
CA PRO A 127 -14.49 20.22 -9.50
C PRO A 127 -13.27 20.81 -10.22
N LEU A 128 -13.51 21.59 -11.29
CA LEU A 128 -12.43 22.27 -12.01
C LEU A 128 -11.82 23.38 -11.15
N GLY A 129 -10.48 23.39 -11.11
CA GLY A 129 -9.67 24.46 -10.59
C GLY A 129 -9.50 25.61 -11.59
N THR A 130 -8.50 26.47 -11.34
CA THR A 130 -8.15 27.57 -12.25
C THR A 130 -6.83 27.25 -12.95
N PRO A 131 -6.80 27.22 -14.29
CA PRO A 131 -5.57 27.00 -15.06
C PRO A 131 -4.47 27.98 -14.65
N ASN A 132 -3.27 27.45 -14.44
CA ASN A 132 -2.08 28.25 -14.11
C ASN A 132 -0.81 27.50 -14.54
N PRO A 133 0.37 28.16 -14.57
CA PRO A 133 1.62 27.54 -15.03
C PRO A 133 2.10 26.31 -14.23
N LEU A 134 1.51 26.04 -13.06
CA LEU A 134 1.85 24.89 -12.21
C LEU A 134 0.90 23.72 -12.42
N VAL A 135 -0.10 23.84 -13.29
CA VAL A 135 -0.92 22.69 -13.70
C VAL A 135 -0.01 21.72 -14.47
N PRO A 136 0.11 20.45 -14.05
CA PRO A 136 0.95 19.48 -14.75
C PRO A 136 0.46 19.22 -16.18
N ALA A 137 1.37 18.74 -17.03
CA ALA A 137 0.99 18.34 -18.39
C ALA A 137 0.08 17.09 -18.36
N VAL A 138 -1.00 17.14 -19.15
CA VAL A 138 -1.86 15.97 -19.35
C VAL A 138 -1.11 14.93 -20.19
N ASN A 139 -0.96 13.73 -19.65
CA ASN A 139 -0.58 12.55 -20.41
C ASN A 139 -1.85 11.88 -20.96
N PRO A 140 -2.13 11.95 -22.27
CA PRO A 140 -3.33 11.36 -22.86
C PRO A 140 -3.34 9.82 -22.76
N ALA A 141 -2.17 9.19 -22.65
CA ALA A 141 -2.03 7.74 -22.53
C ALA A 141 -2.25 7.22 -21.10
N TRP A 142 -2.38 8.11 -20.10
CA TRP A 142 -2.59 7.70 -18.71
C TRP A 142 -3.90 6.93 -18.54
N LEU A 143 -3.82 5.72 -17.98
CA LEU A 143 -4.95 4.82 -17.77
C LEU A 143 -5.55 5.04 -16.37
N PHE A 144 -6.80 5.50 -16.33
CA PHE A 144 -7.60 5.55 -15.11
C PHE A 144 -8.53 4.34 -15.07
N THR A 145 -8.20 3.35 -14.25
CA THR A 145 -9.08 2.21 -13.98
C THR A 145 -9.87 2.43 -12.69
N GLU A 146 -10.88 1.59 -12.45
CA GLU A 146 -11.78 1.71 -11.29
C GLU A 146 -11.05 1.61 -9.95
N ARG A 147 -9.86 0.99 -9.94
CA ARG A 147 -9.01 0.86 -8.75
C ARG A 147 -8.60 2.21 -8.14
N PHE A 148 -8.69 3.30 -8.92
CA PHE A 148 -8.33 4.64 -8.46
C PHE A 148 -9.54 5.48 -8.03
N ASN A 149 -10.78 5.00 -8.20
CA ASN A 149 -11.99 5.79 -7.92
C ASN A 149 -12.01 6.26 -6.46
N ASP A 150 -11.75 5.38 -5.50
CA ASP A 150 -11.75 5.72 -4.07
C ASP A 150 -10.71 6.81 -3.75
N ILE A 151 -9.56 6.80 -4.43
CA ILE A 151 -8.50 7.80 -4.26
C ILE A 151 -8.98 9.16 -4.82
N VAL A 152 -9.62 9.15 -5.99
CA VAL A 152 -10.15 10.37 -6.60
C VAL A 152 -11.28 10.96 -5.76
N GLU A 153 -12.18 10.11 -5.24
CA GLU A 153 -13.24 10.53 -4.33
C GLU A 153 -12.67 11.20 -3.08
N ASP A 154 -11.63 10.60 -2.50
CA ASP A 154 -10.92 11.14 -1.35
C ASP A 154 -10.27 12.50 -1.57
N ILE A 155 -9.75 12.71 -2.77
CA ILE A 155 -9.18 13.99 -3.20
C ILE A 155 -10.28 15.05 -3.25
N VAL A 156 -11.45 14.72 -3.80
CA VAL A 156 -12.63 15.60 -3.79
C VAL A 156 -13.05 15.89 -2.35
N GLU A 157 -13.00 14.85 -1.51
CA GLU A 157 -13.04 14.78 -0.04
C GLU A 157 -12.27 15.85 0.74
N ASN A 158 -11.16 16.33 0.15
CA ASN A 158 -10.05 16.96 0.85
C ASN A 158 -9.48 16.07 1.99
N ARG A 159 -9.50 14.75 1.80
CA ARG A 159 -8.78 13.83 2.68
C ARG A 159 -7.28 13.96 2.45
N ARG A 160 -6.49 13.65 3.48
CA ARG A 160 -5.03 13.60 3.41
C ARG A 160 -4.65 12.27 2.80
N VAL A 161 -4.23 12.25 1.54
CA VAL A 161 -3.95 11.01 0.80
C VAL A 161 -2.47 10.72 0.81
N MET A 162 -2.11 9.51 1.24
CA MET A 162 -0.74 8.98 1.15
C MET A 162 -0.73 7.76 0.23
N LEU A 163 0.14 7.78 -0.79
CA LEU A 163 0.34 6.65 -1.70
C LEU A 163 1.65 5.95 -1.39
N ILE A 164 1.58 4.65 -1.08
CA ILE A 164 2.73 3.79 -0.79
C ILE A 164 2.84 2.76 -1.90
N GLY A 165 4.05 2.36 -2.28
CA GLY A 165 4.26 1.31 -3.27
C GLY A 165 5.65 1.38 -3.87
N HIS A 166 5.96 0.45 -4.77
CA HIS A 166 7.29 0.38 -5.39
C HIS A 166 7.64 1.61 -6.24
N THR A 167 8.93 1.77 -6.51
CA THR A 167 9.43 2.84 -7.37
C THR A 167 8.91 2.66 -8.80
N GLY A 168 8.39 3.73 -9.40
CA GLY A 168 7.86 3.66 -10.76
C GLY A 168 6.54 2.91 -10.93
N SER A 169 5.77 2.68 -9.86
CA SER A 169 4.38 2.19 -9.93
C SER A 169 3.34 3.27 -10.30
N GLY A 170 3.76 4.54 -10.40
CA GLY A 170 2.90 5.64 -10.86
C GLY A 170 2.27 6.50 -9.76
N LYS A 171 2.71 6.40 -8.50
CA LYS A 171 2.17 7.16 -7.35
C LYS A 171 2.06 8.67 -7.58
N THR A 172 3.20 9.33 -7.81
CA THR A 172 3.27 10.77 -8.05
C THR A 172 2.51 11.16 -9.32
N SER A 173 2.67 10.35 -10.39
CA SER A 173 1.99 10.58 -11.67
C SER A 173 0.48 10.46 -11.56
N LEU A 174 -0.07 9.61 -10.69
CA LEU A 174 -1.52 9.52 -10.46
C LEU A 174 -2.06 10.86 -9.97
N ILE A 175 -1.45 11.44 -8.95
CA ILE A 175 -1.86 12.75 -8.39
C ILE A 175 -1.72 13.84 -9.44
N GLU A 176 -0.58 13.89 -10.14
CA GLU A 176 -0.33 14.89 -11.20
C GLU A 176 -1.33 14.77 -12.35
N GLN A 177 -1.71 13.55 -12.76
CA GLN A 177 -2.63 13.33 -13.87
C GLN A 177 -4.09 13.62 -13.50
N ILE A 178 -4.46 13.47 -12.23
CA ILE A 178 -5.73 13.96 -11.69
C ILE A 178 -5.73 15.49 -11.69
N ALA A 179 -4.68 16.11 -11.13
CA ALA A 179 -4.54 17.56 -11.06
C ALA A 179 -4.53 18.23 -12.44
N ALA A 180 -3.83 17.63 -13.41
CA ALA A 180 -3.73 18.12 -14.78
C ALA A 180 -5.12 18.21 -15.46
N ARG A 181 -5.93 17.17 -15.28
CA ARG A 181 -7.30 17.11 -15.84
C ARG A 181 -8.25 18.03 -15.10
N ALA A 182 -8.11 18.13 -13.78
CA ALA A 182 -8.91 19.01 -12.94
C ALA A 182 -8.41 20.46 -12.87
N GLN A 183 -7.34 20.80 -13.60
CA GLN A 183 -6.76 22.14 -13.69
C GLN A 183 -6.32 22.75 -12.35
N TYR A 184 -5.74 21.93 -11.47
CA TYR A 184 -5.11 22.38 -10.23
C TYR A 184 -3.59 22.51 -10.38
N GLY A 185 -3.04 23.62 -9.86
CA GLY A 185 -1.60 23.81 -9.80
C GLY A 185 -0.96 22.91 -8.75
N VAL A 186 0.14 22.24 -9.08
CA VAL A 186 0.85 21.30 -8.20
C VAL A 186 2.23 21.86 -7.86
N LEU A 187 2.56 21.86 -6.57
CA LEU A 187 3.90 22.01 -6.05
C LEU A 187 4.38 20.65 -5.56
N ARG A 188 5.61 20.28 -5.92
CA ARG A 188 6.24 19.04 -5.48
C ARG A 188 7.47 19.37 -4.66
N SER A 189 7.55 18.82 -3.46
CA SER A 189 8.73 18.89 -2.60
C SER A 189 9.26 17.48 -2.43
N ASN A 190 10.43 17.20 -3.02
CA ASN A 190 11.07 15.90 -2.91
C ASN A 190 11.89 15.82 -1.63
N MET A 191 11.65 14.81 -0.81
CA MET A 191 12.39 14.57 0.42
C MET A 191 13.57 13.66 0.07
N ASN A 192 14.70 14.26 -0.29
CA ASN A 192 15.92 13.55 -0.66
C ASN A 192 16.99 13.59 0.45
N GLY A 193 16.61 13.93 1.67
CA GLY A 193 17.51 14.18 2.79
C GLY A 193 18.32 15.49 2.72
N GLN A 194 18.14 16.31 1.67
CA GLN A 194 18.76 17.64 1.56
C GLN A 194 17.75 18.79 1.65
N THR A 195 16.45 18.50 1.50
CA THR A 195 15.37 19.49 1.68
C THR A 195 15.34 19.96 3.12
N THR A 196 15.64 21.24 3.33
CA THR A 196 15.71 21.81 4.67
C THR A 196 14.32 22.22 5.15
N VAL A 197 14.18 22.40 6.47
CA VAL A 197 12.98 23.05 7.06
C VAL A 197 12.76 24.44 6.47
N GLY A 198 13.82 25.17 6.12
CA GLY A 198 13.73 26.47 5.46
C GLY A 198 13.09 26.41 4.08
N ASP A 199 13.44 25.41 3.27
CA ASP A 199 12.82 25.19 1.95
C ASP A 199 11.34 24.80 2.08
N PHE A 200 11.02 24.04 3.13
CA PHE A 200 9.68 23.51 3.34
C PHE A 200 8.72 24.53 3.98
N VAL A 201 9.17 25.22 5.03
CA VAL A 201 8.38 26.15 5.86
C VAL A 201 8.68 27.60 5.53
N GLY A 202 9.94 27.96 5.33
CA GLY A 202 10.36 29.32 5.03
C GLY A 202 11.54 29.76 5.89
N PHE A 203 12.12 30.88 5.51
CA PHE A 203 13.30 31.44 6.16
C PHE A 203 13.34 32.96 6.04
N TRP A 204 14.08 33.60 6.95
CA TRP A 204 14.41 35.02 6.87
C TRP A 204 15.64 35.22 5.97
N THR A 205 15.57 36.22 5.08
CA THR A 205 16.69 36.64 4.24
C THR A 205 16.80 38.16 4.18
N VAL A 206 17.92 38.70 3.72
CA VAL A 206 18.12 40.14 3.57
C VAL A 206 18.02 40.52 2.09
N LYS A 207 17.06 41.37 1.74
CA LYS A 207 16.94 41.96 0.39
C LYS A 207 17.03 43.48 0.51
N GLY A 208 18.02 44.07 -0.14
CA GLY A 208 18.18 45.54 -0.15
C GLY A 208 18.45 46.18 1.22
N GLY A 209 18.99 45.42 2.19
CA GLY A 209 19.27 45.90 3.54
C GLY A 209 18.12 45.67 4.55
N GLU A 210 16.98 45.13 4.10
CA GLU A 210 15.85 44.78 4.97
C GLU A 210 15.71 43.27 5.11
N THR A 211 15.39 42.82 6.32
CA THR A 211 15.04 41.42 6.62
C THR A 211 13.63 41.12 6.15
N VAL A 212 13.48 40.19 5.21
CA VAL A 212 12.21 39.76 4.64
C VAL A 212 12.01 38.26 4.84
N TRP A 213 10.79 37.87 5.18
CA TRP A 213 10.41 36.45 5.26
C TRP A 213 10.10 35.93 3.87
N VAL A 214 10.64 34.76 3.55
CA VAL A 214 10.31 34.03 2.33
C VAL A 214 9.62 32.74 2.74
N ASP A 215 8.37 32.58 2.31
CA ASP A 215 7.62 31.35 2.56
C ASP A 215 8.27 30.17 1.83
N GLY A 216 8.34 29.04 2.53
CA GLY A 216 8.65 27.75 1.94
C GLY A 216 7.46 27.18 1.18
N VAL A 217 7.64 25.99 0.61
CA VAL A 217 6.66 25.35 -0.27
C VAL A 217 5.30 25.10 0.42
N LEU A 218 5.30 24.76 1.72
CA LEU A 218 4.09 24.43 2.47
C LEU A 218 3.19 25.66 2.69
N PRO A 219 3.64 26.75 3.34
CA PRO A 219 2.79 27.92 3.52
C PRO A 219 2.37 28.57 2.19
N ALA A 220 3.23 28.57 1.17
CA ALA A 220 2.86 29.06 -0.16
C ALA A 220 1.70 28.24 -0.75
N ALA A 221 1.79 26.91 -0.72
CA ALA A 221 0.73 26.03 -1.21
C ALA A 221 -0.58 26.21 -0.42
N MET A 222 -0.48 26.31 0.90
CA MET A 222 -1.64 26.48 1.80
C MET A 222 -2.37 27.80 1.52
N ARG A 223 -1.66 28.93 1.39
CA ARG A 223 -2.30 30.24 1.13
C ARG A 223 -2.91 30.32 -0.26
N GLU A 224 -2.25 29.75 -1.25
CA GLU A 224 -2.65 29.87 -2.66
C GLU A 224 -3.59 28.75 -3.15
N GLY A 225 -3.94 27.80 -2.28
CA GLY A 225 -4.84 26.71 -2.65
C GLY A 225 -4.27 25.74 -3.68
N ARG A 226 -2.94 25.60 -3.70
CA ARG A 226 -2.23 24.69 -4.60
C ARG A 226 -2.22 23.29 -4.02
N TRP A 227 -2.10 22.29 -4.87
CA TRP A 227 -1.87 20.92 -4.44
C TRP A 227 -0.39 20.76 -4.08
N LEU A 228 -0.09 20.16 -2.94
CA LEU A 228 1.28 19.91 -2.50
C LEU A 228 1.54 18.41 -2.41
N ILE A 229 2.52 17.93 -3.17
CA ILE A 229 3.04 16.56 -3.06
C ILE A 229 4.33 16.59 -2.26
N VAL A 230 4.32 15.96 -1.09
CA VAL A 230 5.51 15.63 -0.30
C VAL A 230 6.00 14.27 -0.79
N ASP A 231 6.96 14.29 -1.71
CA ASP A 231 7.46 13.08 -2.34
C ASP A 231 8.57 12.44 -1.52
N GLU A 232 8.59 11.10 -1.50
CA GLU A 232 9.49 10.28 -0.70
C GLU A 232 9.50 10.69 0.78
N VAL A 233 8.31 10.96 1.35
CA VAL A 233 8.14 11.50 2.72
C VAL A 233 8.81 10.65 3.80
N ASP A 234 9.06 9.38 3.52
CA ASP A 234 9.87 8.47 4.33
C ASP A 234 11.31 8.97 4.52
N PHE A 235 11.86 9.78 3.63
CA PHE A 235 13.19 10.39 3.74
C PHE A 235 13.18 11.84 4.26
N ALA A 236 12.01 12.34 4.71
CA ALA A 236 11.91 13.69 5.28
C ALA A 236 12.67 13.82 6.61
N GLU A 237 13.24 14.99 6.89
CA GLU A 237 13.80 15.24 8.22
C GLU A 237 12.69 15.20 9.29
N PRO A 238 12.98 14.70 10.51
CA PRO A 238 11.99 14.65 11.61
C PRO A 238 11.31 16.00 11.90
N ALA A 239 12.03 17.12 11.72
CA ALA A 239 11.49 18.46 11.88
C ALA A 239 10.40 18.79 10.84
N ILE A 240 10.54 18.32 9.60
CA ILE A 240 9.51 18.47 8.56
C ILE A 240 8.29 17.62 8.91
N LEU A 241 8.48 16.38 9.36
CA LEU A 241 7.38 15.50 9.80
C LEU A 241 6.60 16.10 10.99
N ALA A 242 7.30 16.73 11.93
CA ALA A 242 6.67 17.42 13.06
C ALA A 242 5.79 18.59 12.60
N VAL A 243 6.25 19.37 11.62
CA VAL A 243 5.45 20.46 11.02
C VAL A 243 4.22 19.91 10.30
N LEU A 244 4.38 18.83 9.52
CA LEU A 244 3.28 18.18 8.82
C LEU A 244 2.19 17.71 9.77
N THR A 245 2.55 17.19 10.94
CA THR A 245 1.59 16.69 11.93
C THR A 245 0.52 17.73 12.27
N ALA A 246 0.90 19.00 12.47
CA ALA A 246 -0.04 20.07 12.78
C ALA A 246 -1.01 20.40 11.63
N VAL A 247 -0.59 20.22 10.38
CA VAL A 247 -1.41 20.48 9.17
C VAL A 247 -2.34 19.30 8.85
N LEU A 248 -1.96 18.10 9.29
CA LEU A 248 -2.73 16.88 9.08
C LEU A 248 -3.91 16.72 10.04
N GLU A 249 -3.90 17.40 11.19
CA GLU A 249 -5.03 17.41 12.12
C GLU A 249 -6.32 17.94 11.47
N PRO A 250 -7.51 17.56 11.97
CA PRO A 250 -8.78 18.14 11.55
C PRO A 250 -8.78 19.67 11.74
N GLY A 251 -8.97 20.42 10.65
CA GLY A 251 -8.85 21.89 10.69
C GLY A 251 -7.42 22.38 10.93
N GLY A 252 -6.41 21.55 10.62
CA GLY A 252 -5.00 21.82 10.81
C GLY A 252 -4.56 23.13 10.18
N ARG A 253 -3.77 23.89 10.95
CA ARG A 253 -3.22 25.21 10.58
C ARG A 253 -1.72 25.20 10.83
N LEU A 254 -0.99 25.98 10.05
CA LEU A 254 0.45 26.11 10.22
C LEU A 254 0.77 27.37 11.02
N LEU A 255 1.41 27.20 12.18
CA LEU A 255 1.90 28.31 13.00
C LEU A 255 3.37 28.60 12.67
N LEU A 256 3.63 29.75 12.06
CA LEU A 256 4.97 30.24 11.74
C LEU A 256 5.52 31.04 12.93
N LYS A 257 6.06 30.34 13.93
CA LYS A 257 6.63 30.95 15.14
C LYS A 257 7.72 31.98 14.83
N GLU A 258 8.57 31.68 13.87
CA GLU A 258 9.68 32.55 13.44
C GLU A 258 9.21 33.83 12.73
N LYS A 259 7.96 33.84 12.25
CA LYS A 259 7.34 34.99 11.59
C LYS A 259 6.30 35.65 12.50
N GLY A 260 6.65 35.84 13.78
CA GLY A 260 5.79 36.53 14.74
C GLY A 260 4.48 35.80 15.05
N ASN A 261 4.49 34.46 15.04
CA ASN A 261 3.31 33.62 15.24
C ASN A 261 2.20 33.81 14.18
N ASP A 262 2.58 34.08 12.93
CA ASP A 262 1.65 34.10 11.79
C ASP A 262 0.96 32.73 11.64
N ILE A 263 -0.36 32.73 11.51
CA ILE A 263 -1.19 31.52 11.39
C ILE A 263 -1.63 31.40 9.94
N VAL A 264 -1.19 30.34 9.27
CA VAL A 264 -1.59 30.03 7.91
C VAL A 264 -2.74 29.04 7.93
N GLU A 265 -3.90 29.51 7.49
CA GLU A 265 -5.08 28.68 7.27
C GLU A 265 -5.07 28.10 5.84
N PRO A 266 -5.37 26.81 5.66
CA PRO A 266 -5.36 26.20 4.34
C PRO A 266 -6.53 26.74 3.51
N HIS A 267 -6.23 27.22 2.31
CA HIS A 267 -7.23 27.58 1.32
C HIS A 267 -8.15 26.38 0.99
N PRO A 268 -9.46 26.57 0.71
CA PRO A 268 -10.38 25.46 0.45
C PRO A 268 -9.97 24.49 -0.68
N SER A 269 -9.22 24.98 -1.67
CA SER A 269 -8.67 24.18 -2.78
C SER A 269 -7.32 23.52 -2.47
N PHE A 270 -6.68 23.83 -1.33
CA PHE A 270 -5.44 23.18 -0.92
C PHE A 270 -5.67 21.69 -0.72
N ARG A 271 -4.79 20.87 -1.28
CA ARG A 271 -4.75 19.43 -1.09
C ARG A 271 -3.32 19.03 -0.74
N LEU A 272 -3.17 18.16 0.26
CA LEU A 272 -1.88 17.67 0.71
C LEU A 272 -1.78 16.19 0.43
N PHE A 273 -0.69 15.83 -0.25
CA PHE A 273 -0.36 14.47 -0.65
C PHE A 273 0.99 14.06 -0.11
N ALA A 274 1.13 12.77 0.17
CA ALA A 274 2.41 12.15 0.46
C ALA A 274 2.62 10.93 -0.44
N THR A 275 3.86 10.70 -0.87
CA THR A 275 4.26 9.46 -1.56
C THR A 275 5.46 8.87 -0.82
N ALA A 276 5.50 7.55 -0.68
CA ALA A 276 6.61 6.85 -0.02
C ALA A 276 6.99 5.55 -0.75
N ASN A 277 8.25 5.16 -0.62
CA ASN A 277 8.79 3.93 -1.22
C ASN A 277 8.91 2.78 -0.20
N ALA A 278 9.13 3.06 1.09
CA ALA A 278 9.27 2.09 2.18
C ALA A 278 8.25 2.41 3.31
N VAL A 279 7.04 1.82 3.36
CA VAL A 279 6.72 0.47 3.84
C VAL A 279 6.86 0.29 5.37
N GLY A 280 5.92 0.86 6.11
CA GLY A 280 5.54 0.44 7.47
C GLY A 280 4.52 -0.72 7.49
N ALA A 281 3.80 -0.93 6.38
CA ALA A 281 2.77 -1.96 6.25
C ALA A 281 3.23 -3.27 5.57
N MET A 282 4.38 -3.31 4.87
CA MET A 282 4.99 -4.55 4.37
C MET A 282 6.38 -4.77 4.98
N SER A 283 6.41 -5.22 6.24
CA SER A 283 7.65 -5.48 6.99
C SER A 283 8.70 -6.36 6.26
N GLN A 284 8.30 -7.07 5.21
CA GLN A 284 9.11 -8.02 4.45
C GLN A 284 10.18 -7.40 3.53
N PHE A 285 10.07 -6.13 3.11
CA PHE A 285 11.02 -5.53 2.15
C PHE A 285 11.97 -4.46 2.75
N ARG A 286 12.14 -4.46 4.08
CA ARG A 286 12.93 -3.47 4.84
C ARG A 286 14.39 -3.33 4.40
N HIS A 287 15.01 -4.41 3.91
CA HIS A 287 16.43 -4.42 3.58
C HIS A 287 16.78 -3.69 2.27
N LEU A 288 15.77 -3.34 1.45
CA LEU A 288 15.98 -2.76 0.11
C LEU A 288 16.12 -1.23 0.10
N TYR A 289 15.76 -0.53 1.18
CA TYR A 289 15.75 0.94 1.25
C TYR A 289 16.40 1.44 2.54
N GLN A 290 17.74 1.50 2.55
CA GLN A 290 18.50 2.06 3.68
C GLN A 290 18.27 3.59 3.77
N GLY A 291 17.94 4.08 4.98
CA GLY A 291 17.79 5.53 5.26
C GLY A 291 16.36 6.07 5.30
N ALA A 292 15.34 5.24 5.05
CA ALA A 292 13.94 5.62 5.23
C ALA A 292 13.55 5.67 6.73
N ASN A 293 12.84 6.72 7.15
CA ASN A 293 12.25 6.82 8.48
C ASN A 293 11.10 5.84 8.64
N LEU A 294 11.04 5.21 9.82
CA LEU A 294 9.87 4.47 10.23
C LEU A 294 8.76 5.46 10.61
N MET A 295 7.70 5.50 9.82
CA MET A 295 6.49 6.24 10.18
C MET A 295 5.74 5.45 11.25
N ASN A 296 5.51 6.07 12.40
CA ASN A 296 4.72 5.46 13.45
C ASN A 296 3.23 5.42 13.07
N GLU A 297 2.48 4.52 13.71
CA GLU A 297 1.03 4.35 13.47
C GLU A 297 0.27 5.66 13.65
N ALA A 298 0.62 6.44 14.69
CA ALA A 298 0.00 7.74 14.92
C ALA A 298 0.14 8.69 13.71
N PHE A 299 1.32 8.80 13.09
CA PHE A 299 1.49 9.62 11.91
C PHE A 299 0.64 9.10 10.74
N LEU A 300 0.59 7.79 10.54
CA LEU A 300 -0.17 7.13 9.47
C LEU A 300 -1.68 7.25 9.64
N ASP A 301 -2.22 7.23 10.87
CA ASP A 301 -3.65 7.37 11.18
C ASP A 301 -4.25 8.70 10.70
N ARG A 302 -3.40 9.70 10.43
CA ARG A 302 -3.80 11.02 9.91
C ARG A 302 -3.90 11.06 8.38
N TRP A 303 -3.53 9.97 7.71
CA TRP A 303 -3.61 9.81 6.27
C TRP A 303 -4.62 8.72 5.90
N ARG A 304 -5.30 8.86 4.75
CA ARG A 304 -5.84 7.72 4.03
C ARG A 304 -4.71 7.12 3.20
N VAL A 305 -4.24 5.96 3.63
CA VAL A 305 -3.09 5.27 3.06
C VAL A 305 -3.56 4.28 1.99
N TYR A 306 -3.08 4.44 0.76
CA TYR A 306 -3.34 3.52 -0.35
C TYR A 306 -2.06 2.83 -0.81
N LEU A 307 -2.15 1.52 -1.00
CA LEU A 307 -1.10 0.75 -1.65
C LEU A 307 -1.28 0.80 -3.17
N ILE A 308 -0.26 1.26 -3.88
CA ILE A 308 -0.21 1.36 -5.33
C ILE A 308 0.83 0.36 -5.85
N ASP A 309 0.33 -0.81 -6.17
CA ASP A 309 1.09 -1.83 -6.87
C ASP A 309 1.19 -1.54 -8.36
N TYR A 310 2.09 -2.27 -9.02
CA TYR A 310 2.18 -2.27 -10.47
C TYR A 310 0.86 -2.66 -11.12
N LEU A 311 0.68 -2.24 -12.36
CA LEU A 311 -0.49 -2.57 -13.16
C LEU A 311 -0.56 -4.08 -13.41
N SER A 312 -1.78 -4.60 -13.55
CA SER A 312 -1.97 -5.96 -14.06
C SER A 312 -1.39 -6.08 -15.49
N PRO A 313 -1.03 -7.28 -15.97
CA PRO A 313 -0.49 -7.44 -17.33
C PRO A 313 -1.40 -6.86 -18.42
N ASP A 314 -2.72 -6.95 -18.25
CA ASP A 314 -3.69 -6.41 -19.21
C ASP A 314 -3.72 -4.87 -19.18
N GLU A 315 -3.79 -4.26 -17.99
CA GLU A 315 -3.72 -2.80 -17.83
C GLU A 315 -2.38 -2.25 -18.34
N GLU A 316 -1.27 -2.96 -18.11
CA GLU A 316 0.05 -2.53 -18.55
C GLU A 316 0.22 -2.66 -20.07
N ALA A 317 -0.35 -3.71 -20.69
CA ALA A 317 -0.45 -3.84 -22.14
C ALA A 317 -1.28 -2.70 -22.74
N GLU A 318 -2.39 -2.32 -22.11
CA GLU A 318 -3.18 -1.17 -22.52
C GLU A 318 -2.37 0.14 -22.44
N VAL A 319 -1.65 0.38 -21.33
CA VAL A 319 -0.76 1.55 -21.19
C VAL A 319 0.31 1.58 -22.29
N LEU A 320 0.93 0.43 -22.60
CA LEU A 320 1.90 0.31 -23.68
C LEU A 320 1.29 0.69 -25.03
N MET A 321 0.12 0.15 -25.36
CA MET A 321 -0.58 0.48 -26.60
C MET A 321 -0.96 1.95 -26.67
N ARG A 322 -1.52 2.53 -25.61
CA ARG A 322 -1.92 3.95 -25.58
C ARG A 322 -0.72 4.88 -25.69
N THR A 323 0.43 4.49 -25.16
CA THR A 323 1.67 5.30 -25.19
C THR A 323 2.40 5.20 -26.53
N LEU A 324 2.40 4.03 -27.16
CA LEU A 324 3.21 3.73 -28.35
C LEU A 324 2.39 3.53 -29.63
N ALA A 325 1.08 3.78 -29.60
CA ALA A 325 0.21 3.71 -30.77
C ALA A 325 0.69 4.62 -31.92
N PRO A 326 0.44 4.23 -33.19
CA PRO A 326 -0.05 2.93 -33.65
C PRO A 326 1.05 1.86 -33.80
N HIS A 327 2.26 2.11 -33.30
CA HIS A 327 3.47 1.36 -33.64
C HIS A 327 3.63 0.04 -32.86
N LEU A 328 2.87 -0.16 -31.79
CA LEU A 328 2.91 -1.37 -30.97
C LEU A 328 1.65 -2.21 -31.21
N SER A 329 1.83 -3.46 -31.64
CA SER A 329 0.71 -4.40 -31.79
C SER A 329 0.21 -4.90 -30.43
N GLN A 330 -1.05 -5.38 -30.40
CA GLN A 330 -1.64 -5.99 -29.19
C GLN A 330 -0.80 -7.17 -28.71
N THR A 331 -0.36 -8.05 -29.61
CA THR A 331 0.50 -9.19 -29.27
C THR A 331 1.80 -8.72 -28.60
N MET A 332 2.49 -7.73 -29.18
CA MET A 332 3.72 -7.19 -28.58
C MET A 332 3.47 -6.60 -27.19
N ALA A 333 2.38 -5.86 -27.01
CA ALA A 333 2.03 -5.24 -25.74
C ALA A 333 1.81 -6.28 -24.64
N HIS A 334 1.01 -7.32 -24.90
CA HIS A 334 0.78 -8.40 -23.94
C HIS A 334 2.06 -9.21 -23.66
N THR A 335 2.88 -9.50 -24.68
CA THR A 335 4.16 -10.19 -24.48
C THR A 335 5.10 -9.39 -23.57
N LEU A 336 5.24 -8.08 -23.81
CA LEU A 336 6.08 -7.20 -23.00
C LEU A 336 5.56 -7.08 -21.56
N ALA A 337 4.25 -6.93 -21.38
CA ALA A 337 3.62 -6.87 -20.06
C ALA A 337 3.79 -8.19 -19.29
N ALA A 338 3.70 -9.35 -19.96
CA ALA A 338 3.95 -10.66 -19.37
C ALA A 338 5.41 -10.81 -18.90
N ILE A 339 6.38 -10.38 -19.71
CA ILE A 339 7.80 -10.37 -19.32
C ILE A 339 8.03 -9.51 -18.07
N ALA A 340 7.41 -8.31 -18.01
CA ALA A 340 7.52 -7.44 -16.85
C ALA A 340 6.90 -8.07 -15.60
N ALA A 341 5.75 -8.73 -15.75
CA ALA A 341 5.07 -9.46 -14.68
C ALA A 341 5.94 -10.61 -14.14
N ASP A 342 6.57 -11.40 -15.00
CA ASP A 342 7.46 -12.49 -14.59
C ASP A 342 8.72 -11.97 -13.89
N CYS A 343 9.27 -10.85 -14.34
CA CYS A 343 10.37 -10.18 -13.64
C CYS A 343 9.94 -9.71 -12.24
N ARG A 344 8.71 -9.18 -12.09
CA ARG A 344 8.18 -8.80 -10.77
C ARG A 344 7.91 -10.00 -9.89
N ALA A 345 7.44 -11.11 -10.45
CA ALA A 345 7.26 -12.37 -9.72
C ALA A 345 8.61 -12.94 -9.25
N ALA A 346 9.66 -12.86 -10.07
CA ALA A 346 11.03 -13.22 -9.68
C ALA A 346 11.54 -12.34 -8.54
N PHE A 347 11.32 -11.03 -8.59
CA PHE A 347 11.62 -10.13 -7.47
C PHE A 347 10.84 -10.50 -6.19
N ALA A 348 9.56 -10.82 -6.30
CA ALA A 348 8.74 -11.21 -5.15
C ALA A 348 9.20 -12.53 -4.49
N ARG A 349 9.88 -13.41 -5.24
CA ARG A 349 10.53 -14.62 -4.74
C ARG A 349 11.99 -14.40 -4.29
N GLU A 350 12.47 -13.15 -4.30
CA GLU A 350 13.85 -12.79 -3.99
C GLU A 350 14.89 -13.32 -5.00
N ASP A 351 14.46 -13.75 -6.19
CA ASP A 351 15.36 -14.16 -7.28
C ASP A 351 16.04 -12.95 -7.97
N LEU A 352 15.43 -11.75 -7.86
CA LEU A 352 15.97 -10.48 -8.36
C LEU A 352 16.13 -9.50 -7.21
N ALA A 353 17.19 -8.69 -7.22
CA ALA A 353 17.43 -7.69 -6.19
C ALA A 353 16.53 -6.45 -6.32
N SER A 354 15.95 -6.20 -7.51
CA SER A 354 15.12 -5.01 -7.74
C SER A 354 13.90 -5.31 -8.62
N ALA A 355 12.78 -4.65 -8.31
CA ALA A 355 11.54 -4.78 -9.07
C ALA A 355 11.66 -4.19 -10.49
N PHE A 356 11.01 -4.84 -11.46
CA PHE A 356 10.92 -4.36 -12.84
C PHE A 356 9.79 -3.33 -13.00
N SER A 357 10.13 -2.05 -13.02
CA SER A 357 9.13 -0.97 -13.04
C SER A 357 8.46 -0.75 -14.40
N THR A 358 7.23 -0.23 -14.41
CA THR A 358 6.52 0.18 -15.64
C THR A 358 7.30 1.24 -16.44
N ARG A 359 8.04 2.13 -15.76
CA ARG A 359 8.95 3.08 -16.42
C ARG A 359 10.03 2.36 -17.23
N ARG A 360 10.64 1.31 -16.67
CA ARG A 360 11.66 0.50 -17.35
C ARG A 360 11.07 -0.23 -18.55
N LEU A 361 9.84 -0.75 -18.42
CA LEU A 361 9.11 -1.40 -19.50
C LEU A 361 8.85 -0.45 -20.68
N LEU A 362 8.36 0.76 -20.41
CA LEU A 362 8.10 1.77 -21.44
C LEU A 362 9.38 2.21 -22.18
N ASP A 363 10.46 2.45 -21.44
CA ASP A 363 11.78 2.79 -22.01
C ASP A 363 12.30 1.67 -22.91
N TRP A 364 12.20 0.41 -22.45
CA TRP A 364 12.60 -0.75 -23.23
C TRP A 364 11.76 -0.92 -24.50
N ALA A 365 10.43 -0.79 -24.40
CA ALA A 365 9.52 -0.90 -25.54
C ALA A 365 9.80 0.19 -26.60
N GLN A 366 10.02 1.44 -26.17
CA GLN A 366 10.35 2.53 -27.08
C GLN A 366 11.70 2.31 -27.78
N LEU A 367 12.70 1.81 -27.05
CA LEU A 367 14.00 1.46 -27.62
C LEU A 367 13.89 0.28 -28.60
N MET A 368 13.10 -0.74 -28.28
CA MET A 368 12.86 -1.90 -29.14
C MET A 368 12.23 -1.48 -30.48
N LEU A 369 11.22 -0.59 -30.45
CA LEU A 369 10.62 -0.06 -31.68
C LEU A 369 11.61 0.74 -32.53
N ARG A 370 12.59 1.40 -31.91
CA ARG A 370 13.63 2.16 -32.61
C ARG A 370 14.74 1.26 -33.18
N THR A 371 15.14 0.22 -32.47
CA THR A 371 16.25 -0.66 -32.87
C THR A 371 15.80 -1.83 -33.74
N GLY A 372 14.53 -2.22 -33.66
CA GLY A 372 14.03 -3.47 -34.23
C GLY A 372 14.58 -4.73 -33.54
N ASP A 373 15.24 -4.57 -32.39
CA ASP A 373 15.96 -5.65 -31.69
C ASP A 373 15.73 -5.54 -30.17
N PRO A 374 14.99 -6.49 -29.56
CA PRO A 374 14.66 -6.48 -28.14
C PRO A 374 15.88 -6.67 -27.23
N GLU A 375 16.84 -7.49 -27.62
CA GLU A 375 18.06 -7.76 -26.82
C GLU A 375 19.00 -6.56 -26.85
N ARG A 376 19.18 -5.95 -28.04
CA ARG A 376 19.95 -4.70 -28.16
C ARG A 376 19.30 -3.55 -27.38
N ALA A 377 17.97 -3.47 -27.38
CA ALA A 377 17.23 -2.47 -26.61
C ALA A 377 17.34 -2.72 -25.09
N ALA A 378 17.34 -3.98 -24.65
CA ALA A 378 17.44 -4.35 -23.25
C ALA A 378 18.80 -3.96 -22.63
N GLY A 379 19.87 -3.90 -23.42
CA GLY A 379 21.19 -3.44 -22.98
C GLY A 379 21.17 -2.14 -22.16
N PRO A 380 20.86 -0.98 -22.77
CA PRO A 380 20.80 0.30 -22.06
C PRO A 380 19.53 0.46 -21.21
N ALA A 381 18.40 -0.17 -21.59
CA ALA A 381 17.14 -0.01 -20.88
C ALA A 381 17.13 -0.73 -19.52
N ILE A 382 17.77 -1.91 -19.46
CA ILE A 382 17.64 -2.89 -18.38
C ILE A 382 19.03 -3.31 -17.87
N TYR A 383 19.81 -4.00 -18.70
CA TYR A 383 20.99 -4.76 -18.25
C TYR A 383 22.09 -3.88 -17.64
N ALA A 384 22.31 -2.68 -18.18
CA ALA A 384 23.31 -1.74 -17.67
C ALA A 384 22.98 -1.16 -16.28
N LYS A 385 21.77 -1.38 -15.77
CA LYS A 385 21.25 -0.78 -14.52
C LYS A 385 21.12 -1.77 -13.38
N VAL A 386 21.49 -3.04 -13.58
CA VAL A 386 21.32 -4.14 -12.62
C VAL A 386 22.61 -4.96 -12.51
N SER A 387 22.67 -5.87 -11.53
CA SER A 387 23.82 -6.77 -11.39
C SER A 387 23.95 -7.69 -12.61
N PRO A 388 25.15 -8.24 -12.89
CA PRO A 388 25.30 -9.24 -13.95
C PRO A 388 24.41 -10.47 -13.78
N GLU A 389 24.13 -10.88 -12.53
CA GLU A 389 23.26 -12.00 -12.17
C GLU A 389 21.80 -11.68 -12.50
N ASP A 390 21.29 -10.53 -12.05
CA ASP A 390 19.94 -10.05 -12.37
C ASP A 390 19.77 -9.90 -13.89
N ALA A 391 20.78 -9.36 -14.58
CA ALA A 391 20.76 -9.22 -16.04
C ALA A 391 20.66 -10.58 -16.75
N ALA A 392 21.36 -11.61 -16.25
CA ALA A 392 21.31 -12.95 -16.82
C ALA A 392 19.93 -13.59 -16.63
N LEU A 393 19.32 -13.43 -15.45
CA LEU A 393 17.97 -13.93 -15.19
C LEU A 393 16.92 -13.19 -16.04
N ILE A 394 16.95 -11.86 -16.07
CA ILE A 394 16.02 -11.08 -16.90
C ILE A 394 16.18 -11.43 -18.37
N ARG A 395 17.41 -11.63 -18.86
CA ARG A 395 17.66 -12.09 -20.24
C ARG A 395 17.04 -13.46 -20.51
N SER A 396 17.14 -14.39 -19.55
CA SER A 396 16.51 -15.71 -19.65
C SER A 396 14.99 -15.59 -19.80
N ILE A 397 14.36 -14.73 -18.97
CA ILE A 397 12.91 -14.43 -19.06
C ILE A 397 12.57 -13.85 -20.44
N ILE A 398 13.30 -12.84 -20.91
CA ILE A 398 13.05 -12.21 -22.22
C ILE A 398 13.08 -13.24 -23.35
N ARG A 399 14.09 -14.12 -23.37
CA ARG A 399 14.26 -15.17 -24.40
C ARG A 399 13.18 -16.25 -24.33
N HIS A 400 12.62 -16.51 -23.15
CA HIS A 400 11.51 -17.45 -23.00
C HIS A 400 10.27 -17.00 -23.79
N TYR A 401 9.99 -15.69 -23.79
CA TYR A 401 8.83 -15.11 -24.47
C TYR A 401 9.10 -14.76 -25.93
N ILE A 402 10.28 -14.21 -26.20
CA ILE A 402 10.68 -13.74 -27.52
C ILE A 402 11.62 -14.80 -28.09
N ALA A 403 11.05 -15.78 -28.78
CA ALA A 403 11.84 -16.77 -29.50
C ALA A 403 12.77 -16.04 -30.49
N THR A 404 14.05 -15.96 -30.18
CA THR A 404 15.06 -15.65 -31.18
C THR A 404 15.01 -16.78 -32.19
N GLN A 405 14.51 -16.52 -33.40
CA GLN A 405 14.87 -17.38 -34.52
C GLN A 405 16.39 -17.41 -34.57
N ALA A 406 16.95 -18.60 -34.37
CA ALA A 406 18.38 -18.87 -34.39
C ALA A 406 18.99 -18.54 -35.76
#